data_AF-A0A1Y3BI96-F1
#
_entry.id   AF-A0A1Y3BI96-F1
#
_cell.length_a   1.000
_cell.length_b   1.000
_cell.length_c   1.000
_cell.angle_alpha   90.00
_cell.angle_beta   90.00
_cell.angle_gamma   90.00
#
_symmetry.space_group_name_H-M   'P 1'
#
loop_
_entity.id
_entity.type
_entity.pdbx_description
1 polymer ?
#
loop_
_entity_poly.entity_id
_entity_poly.type
_entity_poly.pdbx_seq_one_letter_code
_entity_poly.pdbx_strand_id
1 'polypeptide(L)'
;MATSSIEHLYSHFKFGDANYDKKEDCDWHIVTAGNDKKIYLKFITFELEHENNCSYDFVEIFDGNDDQSSSLGRFCDSVLMIQYIQKVLH
;
A
#
# COMPACT_ATOMS: atom_id res chain seq x y z
N MET A 1 -6.42 -4.11 12.52
CA MET A 1 -7.26 -5.27 12.11
C MET A 1 -8.31 -4.71 11.18
N ALA A 2 -8.38 -5.19 9.95
CA ALA A 2 -9.35 -4.74 8.97
C ALA A 2 -10.78 -5.06 9.42
N THR A 3 -11.64 -4.06 9.30
CA THR A 3 -13.06 -4.15 9.61
C THR A 3 -13.90 -4.12 8.33
N SER A 4 -15.22 -4.24 8.47
CA SER A 4 -16.16 -4.01 7.35
C SER A 4 -16.36 -2.53 7.06
N SER A 5 -15.91 -1.64 7.95
CA SER A 5 -15.84 -0.21 7.72
C SER A 5 -14.56 0.17 6.96
N ILE A 6 -14.61 1.28 6.24
CA ILE A 6 -13.44 1.85 5.58
C ILE A 6 -12.52 2.43 6.66
N GLU A 7 -11.24 2.06 6.59
CA GLU A 7 -10.16 2.63 7.38
C GLU A 7 -9.18 3.33 6.45
N HIS A 8 -8.59 4.44 6.91
CA HIS A 8 -7.60 5.19 6.15
C HIS A 8 -6.21 4.93 6.73
N LEU A 9 -5.28 4.63 5.83
CA LEU A 9 -3.85 4.52 6.12
C LEU A 9 -3.14 5.67 5.41
N TYR A 10 -2.14 6.23 6.07
CA TYR A 10 -1.39 7.38 5.60
C TYR A 10 0.08 7.02 5.57
N SER A 11 0.77 7.39 4.49
CA SER A 11 2.19 7.08 4.26
C SER A 11 3.11 7.70 5.32
N HIS A 12 2.84 8.94 5.70
CA HIS A 12 3.64 9.69 6.66
C HIS A 12 2.75 10.62 7.50
N PHE A 13 3.23 11.00 8.69
CA PHE A 13 2.45 11.80 9.65
C PHE A 13 2.13 13.22 9.19
N LYS A 14 2.80 13.71 8.14
CA LYS A 14 2.59 15.05 7.55
C LYS A 14 1.65 15.02 6.35
N PHE A 15 1.01 13.89 6.07
CA PHE A 15 0.15 13.73 4.90
C PHE A 15 -0.93 14.83 4.90
N GLY A 16 -1.00 15.58 3.80
CA GLY A 16 -1.91 16.73 3.65
C GLY A 16 -1.29 18.09 4.01
N ASP A 17 -0.16 18.11 4.71
CA ASP A 17 0.53 19.34 5.13
C ASP A 17 1.87 19.55 4.39
N ALA A 18 2.62 18.47 4.13
CA ALA A 18 3.94 18.51 3.48
C ALA A 18 4.23 17.20 2.71
N ASN A 19 5.36 17.14 2.00
CA ASN A 19 5.86 15.91 1.37
C ASN A 19 6.42 14.93 2.43
N TYR A 20 6.52 13.66 2.07
CA TYR A 20 7.22 12.63 2.86
C TYR A 20 8.71 12.97 3.03
N ASP A 21 9.33 12.57 4.14
CA ASP A 21 10.77 12.75 4.33
C ASP A 21 11.58 11.71 3.54
N LYS A 22 12.85 12.04 3.26
CA LYS A 22 13.77 11.11 2.62
C LYS A 22 14.11 9.96 3.56
N LYS A 23 14.23 8.75 3.02
CA LYS A 23 14.58 7.51 3.75
C LYS A 23 13.55 7.15 4.83
N GLU A 24 12.29 7.54 4.63
CA GLU A 24 11.18 6.95 5.38
C GLU A 24 11.00 5.49 4.94
N ASP A 25 10.76 4.63 5.92
CA ASP A 25 10.51 3.20 5.75
C ASP A 25 9.35 2.84 6.68
N CYS A 26 8.20 2.56 6.07
CA CYS A 26 6.91 2.47 6.75
C CYS A 26 6.18 1.19 6.34
N ASP A 27 5.76 0.42 7.33
CA ASP A 27 5.00 -0.81 7.13
C ASP A 27 3.61 -0.75 7.76
N TRP A 28 2.61 -1.23 7.01
CA TRP A 28 1.26 -1.44 7.51
C TRP A 28 0.90 -2.92 7.44
N HIS A 29 0.75 -3.55 8.60
CA HIS A 29 0.27 -4.92 8.68
C HIS A 29 -1.25 -4.95 8.81
N ILE A 30 -1.93 -5.39 7.75
CA ILE A 30 -3.39 -5.42 7.68
C ILE A 30 -3.87 -6.87 7.78
N VAL A 31 -4.49 -7.19 8.91
CA VAL A 31 -5.01 -8.55 9.20
C VAL A 31 -6.53 -8.55 9.29
N THR A 32 -7.18 -9.60 8.78
CA THR A 32 -8.61 -9.83 8.98
C THR A 32 -8.86 -10.66 10.24
N ALA A 33 -10.08 -10.61 10.78
CA ALA A 33 -10.48 -11.44 11.93
C ALA A 33 -10.73 -12.93 11.57
N GLY A 34 -10.59 -13.33 10.31
CA GLY A 34 -10.86 -14.68 9.83
C GLY A 34 -10.45 -14.90 8.37
N ASN A 35 -10.11 -16.14 8.04
CA ASN A 35 -9.52 -16.53 6.75
C ASN A 35 -10.53 -16.51 5.57
N ASP A 36 -11.81 -16.30 5.85
CA ASP A 36 -12.88 -16.19 4.84
C ASP A 36 -13.09 -14.75 4.35
N LYS A 37 -12.39 -13.78 4.93
CA LYS A 37 -12.52 -12.35 4.61
C LYS A 37 -11.43 -11.90 3.66
N LYS A 38 -11.79 -10.99 2.77
CA LYS A 38 -10.89 -10.37 1.79
C LYS A 38 -10.63 -8.92 2.17
N ILE A 39 -9.40 -8.48 1.99
CA ILE A 39 -9.02 -7.07 2.14
C ILE A 39 -9.14 -6.41 0.77
N TYR A 40 -9.77 -5.23 0.74
CA TYR A 40 -9.83 -4.37 -0.43
C TYR A 40 -8.98 -3.13 -0.17
N LEU A 41 -7.93 -2.94 -0.97
CA LEU A 41 -7.08 -1.75 -0.90
C LEU A 41 -7.37 -0.84 -2.09
N LYS A 42 -7.45 0.46 -1.79
CA LYS A 42 -7.62 1.51 -2.78
C LYS A 42 -6.75 2.69 -2.40
N PHE A 43 -5.88 3.10 -3.31
CA PHE A 43 -5.18 4.37 -3.20
C PHE A 43 -6.16 5.52 -3.46
N ILE A 44 -6.33 6.40 -2.48
CA ILE A 44 -7.15 7.61 -2.60
C ILE A 44 -6.30 8.75 -3.18
N THR A 45 -5.05 8.83 -2.74
CA THR A 45 -4.03 9.78 -3.19
C THR A 45 -2.71 9.03 -3.31
N PHE A 46 -1.96 9.29 -4.37
CA PHE A 46 -0.69 8.61 -4.64
C PHE A 46 0.25 9.51 -5.43
N GLU A 47 1.33 9.93 -4.80
CA GLU A 47 2.35 10.79 -5.37
C GLU A 47 3.70 10.37 -4.78
N LEU A 48 4.57 9.83 -5.62
CA LEU A 48 5.93 9.41 -5.31
C LEU A 48 6.87 9.85 -6.44
N GLU A 49 8.17 9.86 -6.17
CA GLU A 49 9.18 10.06 -7.20
C GLU A 49 9.09 8.95 -8.26
N HIS A 50 8.85 9.34 -9.51
CA HIS A 50 8.80 8.41 -10.63
C HIS A 50 10.21 7.96 -11.02
N GLU A 51 10.42 6.66 -11.12
CA GLU A 51 11.65 6.05 -11.64
C GLU A 51 11.32 4.76 -12.39
N ASN A 52 12.16 4.39 -13.37
CA ASN A 52 12.01 3.12 -14.05
C ASN A 52 12.15 1.96 -13.04
N ASN A 53 11.12 1.11 -12.97
CA ASN A 53 11.02 -0.01 -12.02
C ASN A 53 10.87 0.38 -10.54
N CYS A 54 10.64 1.66 -10.21
CA CYS A 54 10.38 2.09 -8.84
C CYS A 54 11.47 1.66 -7.84
N SER A 55 12.74 1.94 -8.18
CA SER A 55 13.90 1.50 -7.39
C SER A 55 14.27 2.43 -6.23
N TYR A 56 13.78 3.67 -6.23
CA TYR A 56 13.99 4.65 -5.17
C TYR A 56 12.81 4.69 -4.22
N ASP A 57 11.75 5.41 -4.60
CA ASP A 57 10.53 5.55 -3.82
C ASP A 57 9.46 4.61 -4.36
N PHE A 58 8.79 3.86 -3.49
CA PHE A 58 7.72 2.96 -3.90
C PHE A 58 6.75 2.64 -2.77
N VAL A 59 5.55 2.20 -3.14
CA VAL A 59 4.71 1.35 -2.30
C VAL A 59 4.74 -0.05 -2.90
N GLU A 60 5.04 -1.04 -2.08
CA GLU A 60 4.95 -2.45 -2.45
C GLU A 60 3.92 -3.15 -1.57
N ILE A 61 3.14 -4.04 -2.17
CA ILE A 61 2.08 -4.77 -1.47
C ILE A 61 2.43 -6.24 -1.51
N PHE A 62 2.47 -6.87 -0.34
CA PHE A 62 2.80 -8.28 -0.17
C PHE A 62 1.57 -9.08 0.26
N ASP A 63 1.40 -10.28 -0.31
CA ASP A 63 0.37 -11.26 0.07
C ASP A 63 0.94 -12.21 1.13
N GLY A 64 0.93 -11.75 2.39
CA GLY A 64 1.44 -12.49 3.54
C GLY A 64 1.74 -11.57 4.73
N ASN A 65 2.55 -12.06 5.67
CA ASN A 65 2.79 -11.38 6.94
C ASN A 65 3.94 -10.36 6.91
N ASP A 66 4.79 -10.41 5.87
CA ASP A 66 6.03 -9.64 5.79
C ASP A 66 6.50 -9.43 4.33
N ASP A 67 7.60 -8.71 4.18
CA ASP A 67 8.25 -8.38 2.89
C ASP A 67 8.93 -9.56 2.19
N GLN A 68 9.00 -10.73 2.85
CA GLN A 68 9.49 -11.98 2.25
C GLN A 68 8.38 -12.74 1.52
N SER A 69 7.13 -12.30 1.68
CA SER A 69 5.95 -12.91 1.08
C SER A 69 5.82 -12.54 -0.40
N SER A 70 4.81 -13.10 -1.09
CA SER A 70 4.65 -12.85 -2.53
C SER A 70 4.29 -11.39 -2.79
N SER A 71 5.14 -10.65 -3.51
CA SER A 71 4.80 -9.31 -4.00
C SER A 71 3.63 -9.36 -4.98
N LEU A 72 2.62 -8.53 -4.72
CA LEU A 72 1.48 -8.28 -5.60
C LEU A 72 1.74 -7.13 -6.58
N GLY A 73 2.80 -6.35 -6.34
CA GLY A 73 3.21 -5.26 -7.20
C GLY A 73 3.93 -4.16 -6.43
N ARG A 74 4.84 -3.50 -7.14
CA ARG A 74 5.56 -2.30 -6.71
C ARG A 74 5.12 -1.12 -7.55
N PHE A 75 4.82 0.00 -6.89
CA PHE A 75 4.19 1.16 -7.51
C PHE A 75 4.92 2.45 -7.11
N CYS A 76 5.16 3.33 -8.09
CA CYS A 76 5.74 4.68 -7.90
C CYS A 76 5.21 5.70 -8.91
N ASP A 77 4.23 5.30 -9.75
CA ASP A 77 3.67 6.16 -10.78
C ASP A 77 2.18 6.39 -10.51
N SER A 78 1.79 7.66 -10.42
CA SER A 78 0.40 8.10 -10.19
C SER A 78 -0.56 7.67 -11.31
N VAL A 79 -0.07 7.36 -12.51
CA VAL A 79 -0.91 7.01 -13.68
C VAL A 79 -1.37 5.54 -13.62
N LEU A 80 -0.68 4.66 -12.90
CA LEU A 80 -1.03 3.23 -12.78
C LEU A 80 -2.20 2.95 -11.81
N MET A 81 -2.73 3.98 -11.15
CA MET A 81 -3.65 3.89 -10.01
C MET A 81 -5.11 3.51 -10.35
N ILE A 82 -5.41 3.04 -11.56
CA ILE A 82 -6.75 2.52 -11.92
C ILE A 82 -6.88 1.01 -11.62
N GLN A 83 -5.87 0.36 -11.04
CA GLN A 83 -6.03 -1.01 -10.58
C GLN A 83 -6.63 -1.04 -9.17
N TYR A 84 -7.92 -1.38 -9.08
CA TYR A 84 -8.43 -2.00 -7.86
C TYR A 84 -7.58 -3.26 -7.63
N ILE A 85 -6.83 -3.33 -6.53
CA ILE A 85 -6.18 -4.57 -6.13
C ILE A 85 -7.29 -5.46 -5.54
N GLN A 86 -8.06 -6.07 -6.44
CA GLN A 86 -9.01 -7.14 -6.14
C GLN A 86 -8.31 -8.48 -6.28
N LYS A 87 -7.19 -8.66 -5.57
CA LYS A 87 -6.69 -10.02 -5.39
C LYS A 87 -7.23 -10.52 -4.05
N VAL A 88 -7.77 -11.72 -4.09
CA VAL A 88 -8.12 -12.46 -2.89
C VAL A 88 -6.82 -12.72 -2.14
N LEU A 89 -6.46 -11.81 -1.24
CA LEU A 89 -5.48 -12.06 -0.19
C LEU A 89 -6.05 -13.26 0.59
N HIS A 90 -5.40 -14.42 0.47
CA HIS A 90 -5.80 -15.66 1.13
C HIS A 90 -5.08 -15.80 2.47
#